data_AF-A0A852DPI2-F1
#
_entry.id   AF-A0A852DPI2-F1
#
_cell.length_a   1.000
_cell.length_b   1.000
_cell.length_c   1.000
_cell.angle_alpha   90.00
_cell.angle_beta   90.00
_cell.angle_gamma   90.00
#
_symmetry.space_group_name_H-M   'P 1'
#
loop_
_entity.id
_entity.type
_entity.pdbx_description
1 polymer ?
#
loop_
_entity_poly.entity_id
_entity_poly.type
_entity_poly.pdbx_seq_one_letter_code
_entity_poly.pdbx_strand_id
1 'polypeptide(L)'
;MVVLRAGLCPGLTEDMIQLLRDNGIRTVVDFVSSDLEDVAQKCSLSYKALVAVRRVLLAQFSAFPANGADLYEELKSSTAILPTGSPSLDQLLDSGLYTGEVMELMGAPGTGKTQVCLGIAASVSLGLKQHVLFLDSTGGFTASRLYQMLQAQTEDEEEQAALQRVQVQRVFNIYEVLRALQELRDHLSQQVLSSMGPLKVVVLDSVSAVIYPLLGGRQSEG
;
A
#
# COMPACT_ATOMS: atom_id res chain seq x y z
N MET A 1 -7.87 -1.41 6.85
CA MET A 1 -9.22 -0.82 6.91
C MET A 1 -10.25 -1.90 6.61
N VAL A 2 -11.40 -1.88 7.30
CA VAL A 2 -12.46 -2.87 7.10
C VAL A 2 -13.26 -2.54 5.84
N VAL A 3 -13.33 -3.50 4.90
CA VAL A 3 -14.12 -3.37 3.68
C VAL A 3 -15.58 -3.67 3.93
N LEU A 4 -16.45 -2.90 3.28
CA LEU A 4 -17.89 -3.14 3.31
C LEU A 4 -18.21 -4.41 2.53
N ARG A 5 -18.91 -5.33 3.20
CA ARG A 5 -19.41 -6.59 2.64
C ARG A 5 -20.77 -6.90 3.22
N ALA A 6 -21.57 -7.68 2.49
CA ALA A 6 -22.87 -8.09 2.98
C ALA A 6 -22.72 -8.91 4.27
N GLY A 7 -23.69 -8.75 5.18
CA GLY A 7 -23.67 -9.42 6.48
C GLY A 7 -22.67 -8.87 7.50
N LEU A 8 -21.91 -7.80 7.19
CA LEU A 8 -21.07 -7.12 8.18
C LEU A 8 -21.91 -6.56 9.34
N CYS A 9 -23.10 -6.06 9.04
CA CYS A 9 -24.10 -5.70 10.05
C CYS A 9 -25.53 -5.94 9.55
N PRO A 10 -26.53 -6.00 10.44
CA PRO A 10 -27.93 -6.10 10.05
C PRO A 10 -28.33 -4.91 9.16
N GLY A 11 -28.78 -5.19 7.94
CA GLY A 11 -29.22 -4.19 6.97
C GLY A 11 -28.25 -3.94 5.81
N LEU A 12 -27.02 -4.46 5.84
CA LEU A 12 -26.12 -4.48 4.68
C LEU A 12 -26.40 -5.71 3.80
N THR A 13 -27.22 -5.52 2.76
CA THR A 13 -27.50 -6.53 1.73
C THR A 13 -26.48 -6.45 0.59
N GLU A 14 -26.35 -7.51 -0.22
CA GLU A 14 -25.48 -7.51 -1.40
C GLU A 14 -25.85 -6.40 -2.39
N ASP A 15 -27.15 -6.17 -2.63
CA ASP A 15 -27.63 -5.10 -3.51
C ASP A 15 -27.18 -3.72 -3.02
N MET A 16 -27.27 -3.47 -1.72
CA MET A 16 -26.83 -2.23 -1.10
C MET A 16 -25.32 -2.05 -1.23
N ILE A 17 -24.55 -3.11 -1.02
CA ILE A 17 -23.08 -3.10 -1.14
C ILE A 17 -22.66 -2.78 -2.58
N GLN A 18 -23.33 -3.37 -3.57
CA GLN A 18 -23.03 -3.09 -4.98
C GLN A 18 -23.29 -1.63 -5.33
N LEU A 19 -24.45 -1.09 -4.92
CA LEU A 19 -24.79 0.33 -5.14
C LEU A 19 -23.78 1.28 -4.48
N LEU A 20 -23.35 0.99 -3.26
CA LEU A 20 -22.34 1.77 -2.56
C LEU A 20 -20.98 1.71 -3.28
N ARG A 21 -20.56 0.53 -3.73
CA ARG A 21 -19.30 0.32 -4.43
C ARG A 21 -19.25 1.07 -5.77
N ASP A 22 -20.36 1.07 -6.50
CA ASP A 22 -20.51 1.80 -7.77
C ASP A 22 -20.40 3.32 -7.57
N ASN A 23 -20.70 3.81 -6.36
CA ASN A 23 -20.56 5.21 -5.95
C ASN A 23 -19.25 5.50 -5.20
N GLY A 24 -18.27 4.59 -5.27
CA GLY A 24 -16.94 4.78 -4.70
C GLY A 24 -16.85 4.56 -3.18
N ILE A 25 -17.92 4.07 -2.54
CA ILE A 25 -17.96 3.77 -1.11
C ILE A 25 -17.61 2.30 -0.91
N ARG A 26 -16.36 2.02 -0.50
CA ARG A 26 -15.83 0.65 -0.43
C ARG A 26 -15.51 0.19 0.98
N THR A 27 -15.17 1.10 1.87
CA THR A 27 -14.77 0.80 3.25
C THR A 27 -15.78 1.31 4.26
N VAL A 28 -15.72 0.77 5.48
CA VAL A 28 -16.53 1.28 6.61
C VAL A 28 -16.25 2.77 6.83
N VAL A 29 -14.99 3.21 6.70
CA VAL A 29 -14.60 4.60 6.87
C VAL A 29 -15.17 5.48 5.76
N ASP A 30 -15.15 5.03 4.51
CA ASP A 30 -15.76 5.77 3.38
C ASP A 30 -17.24 6.04 3.68
N PHE A 31 -17.97 5.00 4.10
CA PHE A 31 -19.41 5.10 4.36
C PHE A 31 -19.72 5.95 5.59
N VAL A 32 -19.02 5.70 6.69
CA VAL A 32 -19.22 6.44 7.94
C VAL A 32 -18.81 7.91 7.81
N SER A 33 -17.93 8.26 6.88
CA SER A 33 -17.51 9.65 6.62
C SER A 33 -18.32 10.32 5.51
N SER A 34 -19.14 9.57 4.76
CA SER A 34 -19.95 10.09 3.67
C SER A 34 -21.15 10.93 4.13
N ASP A 35 -21.64 11.77 3.23
CA ASP A 35 -22.92 12.45 3.38
C ASP A 35 -24.07 11.47 3.06
N LEU A 36 -24.85 11.11 4.08
CA LEU A 36 -25.90 10.12 3.93
C LEU A 36 -27.08 10.62 3.06
N GLU A 37 -27.30 11.94 2.96
CA GLU A 37 -28.34 12.49 2.10
C GLU A 37 -27.94 12.31 0.62
N ASP A 38 -26.69 12.65 0.29
CA ASP A 38 -26.12 12.44 -1.05
C ASP A 38 -26.09 10.96 -1.43
N VAL A 39 -25.70 10.07 -0.50
CA VAL A 39 -25.70 8.63 -0.73
C VAL A 39 -27.12 8.09 -0.93
N ALA A 40 -28.09 8.54 -0.14
CA ALA A 40 -29.49 8.15 -0.30
C ALA A 40 -30.00 8.52 -1.69
N GLN A 41 -29.69 9.74 -2.16
CA GLN A 41 -30.12 10.23 -3.45
C GLN A 41 -29.45 9.48 -4.61
N LYS A 42 -28.11 9.34 -4.59
CA LYS A 42 -27.35 8.69 -5.66
C LYS A 42 -27.62 7.20 -5.78
N CYS A 43 -27.74 6.52 -4.65
CA CYS A 43 -27.95 5.07 -4.62
C CYS A 43 -29.44 4.69 -4.63
N SER A 44 -30.36 5.67 -4.58
CA SER A 44 -31.81 5.42 -4.40
C SER A 44 -32.12 4.54 -3.18
N LEU A 45 -31.38 4.77 -2.08
CA LEU A 45 -31.49 4.00 -0.84
C LEU A 45 -32.29 4.78 0.21
N SER A 46 -32.96 4.05 1.11
CA SER A 46 -33.67 4.68 2.23
C SER A 46 -32.68 5.36 3.18
N TYR A 47 -32.82 6.68 3.36
CA TYR A 47 -32.03 7.45 4.34
C TYR A 47 -32.10 6.84 5.75
N LYS A 48 -33.29 6.38 6.16
CA LYS A 48 -33.48 5.73 7.47
C LYS A 48 -32.66 4.43 7.59
N ALA A 49 -32.58 3.64 6.51
CA ALA A 49 -31.76 2.43 6.49
C ALA A 49 -30.26 2.78 6.57
N LEU A 50 -29.81 3.78 5.82
CA LEU A 50 -28.43 4.26 5.84
C LEU A 50 -27.99 4.75 7.23
N VAL A 51 -28.84 5.51 7.93
CA VAL A 51 -28.60 5.96 9.30
C VAL A 51 -28.48 4.77 10.27
N ALA A 52 -29.35 3.77 10.14
CA ALA A 52 -29.29 2.57 10.98
C ALA A 52 -27.99 1.80 10.77
N VAL A 53 -27.59 1.59 9.51
CA VAL A 53 -26.32 0.94 9.15
C VAL A 53 -25.14 1.74 9.71
N ARG A 54 -25.10 3.07 9.52
CA ARG A 54 -24.01 3.94 10.02
C ARG A 54 -23.86 3.85 11.53
N ARG A 55 -24.97 3.82 12.26
CA ARG A 55 -24.96 3.70 13.72
C ARG A 55 -24.36 2.37 14.19
N VAL A 56 -24.70 1.26 13.54
CA VAL A 56 -24.13 -0.05 13.89
C VAL A 56 -22.66 -0.12 13.52
N LEU A 57 -22.27 0.39 12.35
CA LEU A 57 -20.87 0.42 11.93
C LEU A 57 -20.01 1.29 12.84
N LEU A 58 -20.50 2.46 13.25
CA LEU A 58 -19.84 3.26 14.28
C LEU A 58 -19.70 2.47 15.58
N ALA A 59 -20.77 1.85 16.09
CA ALA A 59 -20.67 1.08 17.33
C ALA A 59 -19.65 -0.07 17.27
N GLN A 60 -19.47 -0.70 16.09
CA GLN A 60 -18.59 -1.85 15.90
C GLN A 60 -17.14 -1.49 15.54
N PHE A 61 -16.93 -0.41 14.77
CA PHE A 61 -15.63 -0.09 14.15
C PHE A 61 -15.05 1.26 14.57
N SER A 62 -15.77 2.01 15.41
CA SER A 62 -15.27 3.22 16.02
C SER A 62 -14.11 2.90 16.96
N ALA A 63 -13.06 3.73 16.92
CA ALA A 63 -11.96 3.61 17.85
C ALA A 63 -12.47 3.82 19.29
N PHE A 64 -12.11 2.92 20.18
CA PHE A 64 -12.30 3.09 21.62
C PHE A 64 -11.05 3.72 22.22
N PRO A 65 -11.17 4.56 23.26
CA PRO A 65 -10.01 5.03 23.99
C PRO A 65 -9.21 3.82 24.52
N ALA A 66 -7.97 3.68 24.07
CA ALA A 66 -7.01 2.72 24.60
C ALA A 66 -6.04 3.46 25.52
N ASN A 67 -5.53 2.77 26.54
CA ASN A 67 -4.44 3.32 27.33
C ASN A 67 -3.15 3.29 26.49
N GLY A 68 -2.21 4.19 26.76
CA GLY A 68 -0.98 4.29 25.97
C GLY A 68 -0.07 3.07 26.05
N ALA A 69 -0.12 2.31 27.15
CA ALA A 69 0.70 1.10 27.32
C ALA A 69 0.18 -0.05 26.44
N ASP A 70 -1.14 -0.27 26.41
CA ASP A 70 -1.78 -1.27 25.56
C ASP A 70 -1.49 -0.97 24.08
N LEU A 71 -1.61 0.31 23.68
CA LEU A 71 -1.30 0.73 22.31
C LEU A 71 0.18 0.49 21.96
N TYR A 72 1.10 0.76 22.90
CA TYR A 72 2.52 0.54 22.67
C TYR A 72 2.87 -0.95 22.53
N GLU A 73 2.27 -1.82 23.35
CA GLU A 73 2.46 -3.28 23.23
C GLU A 73 1.81 -3.85 21.95
N GLU A 74 0.67 -3.30 21.53
CA GLU A 74 0.07 -3.62 20.23
C GLU A 74 1.01 -3.23 19.08
N LEU A 75 1.59 -2.03 19.10
CA LEU A 75 2.55 -1.59 18.08
C LEU A 75 3.79 -2.49 18.05
N LYS A 76 4.36 -2.82 19.21
CA LYS A 76 5.51 -3.73 19.30
C LYS A 76 5.24 -5.12 18.74
N SER A 77 4.03 -5.64 18.95
CA SER A 77 3.66 -6.99 18.50
C SER A 77 3.21 -7.06 17.04
N SER A 78 2.77 -5.94 16.46
CA SER A 78 2.28 -5.85 15.08
C SER A 78 3.27 -5.27 14.08
N THR A 79 4.34 -4.64 14.54
CA THR A 79 5.37 -4.04 13.68
C THR A 79 6.47 -5.05 13.36
N ALA A 80 6.82 -5.17 12.08
CA ALA A 80 8.00 -5.87 11.63
C ALA A 80 9.07 -4.87 11.17
N ILE A 81 10.33 -5.25 11.29
CA ILE A 81 11.47 -4.48 10.79
C ILE A 81 12.00 -5.18 9.54
N LEU A 82 12.12 -4.44 8.44
CA LEU A 82 12.59 -4.94 7.16
C LEU A 82 14.02 -4.47 6.91
N PRO A 83 14.96 -5.36 6.56
CA PRO A 83 16.32 -4.96 6.23
C PRO A 83 16.36 -4.16 4.92
N THR A 84 17.24 -3.16 4.87
CA THR A 84 17.46 -2.35 3.65
C THR A 84 18.41 -3.00 2.66
N GLY A 85 19.12 -4.05 3.08
CA GLY A 85 20.24 -4.64 2.34
C GLY A 85 21.57 -3.90 2.54
N SER A 86 21.61 -2.89 3.41
CA SER A 86 22.84 -2.18 3.81
C SER A 86 22.95 -2.13 5.33
N PRO A 87 23.88 -2.87 5.95
CA PRO A 87 24.01 -2.91 7.41
C PRO A 87 24.24 -1.54 8.05
N SER A 88 24.97 -0.64 7.38
CA SER A 88 25.20 0.72 7.90
C SER A 88 23.94 1.59 7.83
N LEU A 89 23.07 1.38 6.82
CA LEU A 89 21.78 2.06 6.75
C LEU A 89 20.80 1.48 7.76
N ASP A 90 20.78 0.15 7.94
CA ASP A 90 19.97 -0.50 8.97
C ASP A 90 20.34 0.00 10.36
N GLN A 91 21.64 0.14 10.67
CA GLN A 91 22.09 0.72 11.93
C GLN A 91 21.64 2.18 12.10
N LEU A 92 21.64 2.98 11.03
CA LEU A 92 21.18 4.37 11.07
C LEU A 92 19.66 4.47 11.32
N LEU A 93 18.90 3.49 10.83
CA LEU A 93 17.44 3.42 10.94
C LEU A 93 16.96 2.61 12.15
N ASP A 94 17.83 2.38 13.15
CA ASP A 94 17.51 1.58 14.33
C ASP A 94 17.03 0.14 14.01
N SER A 95 17.78 -0.52 13.11
CA SER A 95 17.64 -1.92 12.64
C SER A 95 16.90 -2.13 11.31
N GLY A 96 16.41 -1.07 10.65
CA GLY A 96 15.85 -1.16 9.30
C GLY A 96 14.58 -0.34 9.09
N LEU A 97 13.70 -0.81 8.21
CA LEU A 97 12.44 -0.13 7.87
C LEU A 97 11.28 -0.72 8.65
N TYR A 98 10.59 0.08 9.46
CA TYR A 98 9.41 -0.36 10.20
C TYR A 98 8.18 -0.45 9.28
N THR A 99 7.45 -1.56 9.38
CA THR A 99 6.18 -1.72 8.66
C THR A 99 5.11 -0.80 9.22
N GLY A 100 4.24 -0.28 8.36
CA GLY A 100 3.17 0.64 8.76
C GLY A 100 3.58 2.11 8.71
N GLU A 101 4.84 2.40 8.39
CA GLU A 101 5.36 3.75 8.21
C GLU A 101 5.58 4.09 6.73
N VAL A 102 5.63 5.40 6.44
CA VAL A 102 6.05 5.93 5.15
C VAL A 102 7.43 6.54 5.33
N MET A 103 8.43 5.96 4.66
CA MET A 103 9.80 6.46 4.65
C MET A 103 10.08 7.24 3.36
N GLU A 104 10.62 8.45 3.50
CA GLU A 104 10.98 9.30 2.36
C GLU A 104 12.50 9.39 2.22
N LEU A 105 13.00 9.12 1.01
CA LEU A 105 14.41 9.27 0.66
C LEU A 105 14.59 10.41 -0.35
N MET A 106 15.12 11.54 0.12
CA MET A 106 15.38 12.74 -0.70
C MET A 106 16.86 12.95 -1.01
N GLY A 107 17.16 13.60 -2.13
CA GLY A 107 18.51 13.98 -2.53
C GLY A 107 18.63 14.32 -4.02
N ALA A 108 19.74 14.94 -4.41
CA ALA A 108 20.03 15.30 -5.81
C ALA A 108 20.06 14.07 -6.74
N PRO A 109 19.91 14.23 -8.07
CA PRO A 109 20.13 13.14 -9.02
C PRO A 109 21.50 12.49 -8.83
N GLY A 110 21.58 11.16 -8.96
CA GLY A 110 22.84 10.42 -8.80
C GLY A 110 23.30 10.13 -7.37
N THR A 111 22.58 10.58 -6.33
CA THR A 111 22.96 10.30 -4.92
C THR A 111 22.68 8.88 -4.43
N GLY A 112 22.23 7.98 -5.31
CA GLY A 112 22.01 6.56 -4.98
C GLY A 112 20.60 6.18 -4.51
N LYS A 113 19.60 7.08 -4.57
CA LYS A 113 18.23 6.81 -4.12
C LYS A 113 17.63 5.53 -4.73
N THR A 114 17.62 5.44 -6.06
CA THR A 114 17.16 4.25 -6.79
C THR A 114 17.96 3.00 -6.43
N GLN A 115 19.26 3.13 -6.10
CA GLN A 115 20.06 1.99 -5.66
C GLN A 115 19.64 1.48 -4.28
N VAL A 116 19.28 2.39 -3.36
CA VAL A 116 18.69 2.02 -2.06
C VAL A 116 17.35 1.32 -2.26
N CYS A 117 16.48 1.84 -3.13
CA CYS A 117 15.20 1.21 -3.48
C CYS A 117 15.38 -0.21 -4.04
N LEU A 118 16.34 -0.42 -4.94
CA LEU A 118 16.66 -1.75 -5.47
C LEU A 118 17.27 -2.68 -4.40
N GLY A 119 18.09 -2.15 -3.50
CA GLY A 119 18.66 -2.90 -2.37
C GLY A 119 17.59 -3.42 -1.42
N ILE A 120 16.62 -2.56 -1.07
CA ILE A 120 15.44 -2.95 -0.26
C ILE A 120 14.65 -4.03 -1.00
N ALA A 121 14.38 -3.86 -2.30
CA ALA A 121 13.66 -4.84 -3.08
C ALA A 121 14.37 -6.20 -3.11
N ALA A 122 15.69 -6.21 -3.29
CA ALA A 122 16.51 -7.44 -3.24
C ALA A 122 16.44 -8.10 -1.85
N SER A 123 16.65 -7.33 -0.78
CA SER A 123 16.68 -7.84 0.59
C SER A 123 15.34 -8.45 1.01
N VAL A 124 14.23 -7.81 0.66
CA VAL A 124 12.87 -8.29 0.97
C VAL A 124 12.49 -9.50 0.12
N SER A 125 12.80 -9.48 -1.19
CA SER A 125 12.40 -10.54 -2.12
C SER A 125 13.20 -11.84 -1.97
N LEU A 126 14.49 -11.73 -1.63
CA LEU A 126 15.39 -12.87 -1.42
C LEU A 126 15.45 -13.25 0.06
N GLY A 127 15.84 -12.32 0.93
CA GLY A 127 16.07 -12.59 2.35
C GLY A 127 14.80 -12.95 3.12
N LEU A 128 13.70 -12.21 2.90
CA LEU A 128 12.42 -12.47 3.57
C LEU A 128 11.48 -13.36 2.74
N LYS A 129 11.80 -13.60 1.47
CA LYS A 129 10.95 -14.32 0.50
C LYS A 129 9.54 -13.72 0.40
N GLN A 130 9.43 -12.39 0.49
CA GLN A 130 8.17 -11.63 0.45
C GLN A 130 8.02 -10.86 -0.86
N HIS A 131 6.78 -10.45 -1.17
CA HIS A 131 6.52 -9.68 -2.38
C HIS A 131 6.81 -8.20 -2.21
N VAL A 132 7.26 -7.57 -3.31
CA VAL A 132 7.55 -6.14 -3.43
C VAL A 132 6.78 -5.59 -4.63
N LEU A 133 6.13 -4.44 -4.46
CA LEU A 133 5.55 -3.67 -5.55
C LEU A 133 6.43 -2.44 -5.78
N PHE A 134 6.96 -2.30 -6.99
CA PHE A 134 7.79 -1.19 -7.41
C PHE A 134 7.05 -0.35 -8.45
N LEU A 135 6.62 0.84 -8.04
CA LEU A 135 6.03 1.85 -8.91
C LEU A 135 7.16 2.72 -9.46
N ASP A 136 7.49 2.53 -10.74
CA ASP A 136 8.55 3.25 -11.43
C ASP A 136 7.96 4.39 -12.26
N SER A 137 8.18 5.63 -11.84
CA SER A 137 7.75 6.81 -12.57
C SER A 137 8.84 7.51 -13.35
N THR A 138 10.09 7.09 -13.17
CA THR A 138 11.26 7.74 -13.75
C THR A 138 11.94 6.91 -14.83
N GLY A 139 11.52 5.64 -15.02
CA GLY A 139 12.23 4.69 -15.87
C GLY A 139 13.51 4.15 -15.23
N GLY A 140 13.80 4.50 -13.97
CA GLY A 140 15.05 4.17 -13.29
C GLY A 140 15.17 2.70 -12.87
N PHE A 141 14.06 1.95 -12.84
CA PHE A 141 14.12 0.54 -12.48
C PHE A 141 14.85 -0.28 -13.55
N THR A 142 15.87 -1.02 -13.13
CA THR A 142 16.68 -1.86 -14.02
C THR A 142 16.73 -3.30 -13.50
N ALA A 143 16.06 -4.21 -14.22
CA ALA A 143 15.99 -5.63 -13.83
C ALA A 143 17.38 -6.31 -13.77
N SER A 144 18.28 -5.98 -14.69
CA SER A 144 19.65 -6.50 -14.67
C SER A 144 20.43 -6.03 -13.44
N ARG A 145 20.17 -4.81 -12.96
CA ARG A 145 20.80 -4.29 -11.74
C ARG A 145 20.26 -4.99 -10.50
N LEU A 146 18.95 -5.21 -10.43
CA LEU A 146 18.35 -6.00 -9.36
C LEU A 146 18.91 -7.43 -9.35
N TYR A 147 19.00 -8.08 -10.52
CA TYR A 147 19.58 -9.41 -10.66
C TYR A 147 21.02 -9.47 -10.14
N GLN A 148 21.87 -8.49 -10.50
CA GLN A 148 23.23 -8.40 -9.96
C GLN A 148 23.27 -8.27 -8.44
N MET A 149 22.34 -7.52 -7.83
CA MET A 149 22.24 -7.39 -6.37
C MET A 149 21.81 -8.70 -5.71
N LEU A 150 20.91 -9.45 -6.35
CA LEU A 150 20.46 -10.75 -5.87
C LEU A 150 21.58 -11.79 -5.94
N GLN A 151 22.29 -11.89 -7.07
CA GLN A 151 23.44 -12.80 -7.24
C GLN A 151 24.56 -12.54 -6.24
N ALA A 152 24.72 -11.30 -5.78
CA ALA A 152 25.73 -10.97 -4.77
C ALA A 152 25.36 -11.47 -3.36
N GLN A 153 24.11 -11.90 -3.13
CA GLN A 153 23.58 -12.29 -1.82
C GLN A 153 23.33 -13.80 -1.69
N THR A 154 23.34 -14.57 -2.79
CA THR A 154 23.09 -16.01 -2.79
C THR A 154 23.96 -16.74 -3.81
N GLU A 155 24.40 -17.96 -3.48
CA GLU A 155 25.10 -18.86 -4.40
C GLU A 155 24.14 -19.86 -5.09
N ASP A 156 22.91 -19.98 -4.59
CA ASP A 156 21.85 -20.84 -5.13
C ASP A 156 21.01 -20.14 -6.19
N GLU A 157 20.27 -20.90 -7.02
CA GLU A 157 19.31 -20.41 -8.04
C GLU A 157 18.05 -19.70 -7.47
N GLU A 158 18.11 -19.19 -6.22
CA GLU A 158 17.00 -18.48 -5.56
C GLU A 158 16.75 -17.09 -6.15
N GLU A 159 17.69 -16.51 -6.91
CA GLU A 159 17.54 -15.18 -7.49
C GLU A 159 16.41 -15.11 -8.52
N GLN A 160 16.15 -16.20 -9.24
CA GLN A 160 15.01 -16.27 -10.18
C GLN A 160 13.68 -16.21 -9.44
N ALA A 161 13.56 -16.92 -8.31
CA ALA A 161 12.38 -16.87 -7.47
C ALA A 161 12.22 -15.49 -6.81
N ALA A 162 13.32 -14.85 -6.42
CA ALA A 162 13.30 -13.49 -5.87
C ALA A 162 12.83 -12.46 -6.92
N LEU A 163 13.31 -12.55 -8.17
CA LEU A 163 12.82 -11.70 -9.26
C LEU A 163 11.31 -11.84 -9.48
N GLN A 164 10.76 -13.06 -9.39
CA GLN A 164 9.31 -13.29 -9.52
C GLN A 164 8.48 -12.64 -8.39
N ARG A 165 9.10 -12.33 -7.25
CA ARG A 165 8.43 -11.65 -6.13
C ARG A 165 8.42 -10.13 -6.27
N VAL A 166 9.18 -9.56 -7.21
CA VAL A 166 9.22 -8.11 -7.45
C VAL A 166 8.32 -7.76 -8.63
N GLN A 167 7.13 -7.23 -8.32
CA GLN A 167 6.21 -6.70 -9.32
C GLN A 167 6.59 -5.26 -9.65
N VAL A 168 6.81 -4.96 -10.93
CA VAL A 168 7.16 -3.61 -11.38
C VAL A 168 6.02 -3.05 -12.23
N GLN A 169 5.56 -1.85 -11.89
CA GLN A 169 4.55 -1.12 -12.65
C GLN A 169 5.09 0.26 -13.00
N ARG A 170 5.14 0.56 -14.29
CA ARG A 170 5.48 1.91 -14.76
C ARG A 170 4.28 2.83 -14.64
N VAL A 171 4.49 4.03 -14.12
CA VAL A 171 3.44 5.02 -13.82
C VAL A 171 3.87 6.40 -14.28
N PHE A 172 3.17 6.98 -15.26
CA PHE A 172 3.63 8.21 -15.94
C PHE A 172 2.98 9.49 -15.42
N ASN A 173 1.96 9.37 -14.57
CA ASN A 173 1.25 10.50 -13.99
C ASN A 173 0.66 10.14 -12.62
N ILE A 174 0.19 11.15 -11.88
CA ILE A 174 -0.34 10.96 -10.53
C ILE A 174 -1.59 10.06 -10.52
N TYR A 175 -2.41 10.10 -11.57
CA TYR A 175 -3.64 9.34 -11.64
C TYR A 175 -3.36 7.84 -11.76
N GLU A 176 -2.30 7.45 -12.47
CA GLU A 176 -1.83 6.07 -12.53
C GLU A 176 -1.28 5.58 -11.20
N VAL A 177 -0.52 6.42 -10.48
CA VAL A 177 -0.07 6.10 -9.10
C VAL A 177 -1.28 5.88 -8.19
N LEU A 178 -2.24 6.81 -8.18
CA LEU A 178 -3.44 6.70 -7.36
C LEU A 178 -4.26 5.46 -7.72
N ARG A 179 -4.39 5.14 -9.01
CA ARG A 179 -5.07 3.91 -9.49
C ARG A 179 -4.34 2.67 -9.00
N ALA A 180 -3.02 2.58 -9.14
CA ALA A 180 -2.22 1.44 -8.70
C ALA A 180 -2.35 1.20 -7.19
N LEU A 181 -2.32 2.27 -6.38
CA LEU A 181 -2.52 2.18 -4.93
C LEU A 181 -3.96 1.77 -4.56
N GLN A 182 -4.96 2.25 -5.30
CA GLN A 182 -6.36 1.84 -5.10
C GLN A 182 -6.57 0.37 -5.44
N GLU A 183 -6.06 -0.08 -6.60
CA GLU A 183 -6.10 -1.49 -7.02
C GLU A 183 -5.38 -2.37 -5.99
N LEU A 184 -4.20 -1.95 -5.52
CA LEU A 184 -3.48 -2.67 -4.47
C LEU A 184 -4.31 -2.80 -3.19
N ARG A 185 -4.90 -1.71 -2.70
CA ARG A 185 -5.76 -1.73 -1.51
C ARG A 185 -6.93 -2.69 -1.71
N ASP A 186 -7.57 -2.63 -2.87
CA ASP A 186 -8.73 -3.47 -3.18
C ASP A 186 -8.32 -4.96 -3.25
N HIS A 187 -7.16 -5.29 -3.84
CA HIS A 187 -6.59 -6.63 -3.79
C HIS A 187 -6.31 -7.10 -2.37
N LEU A 188 -5.56 -6.32 -1.57
CA LEU A 188 -5.22 -6.63 -0.17
C LEU A 188 -6.47 -6.91 0.68
N SER A 189 -7.57 -6.22 0.40
CA SER A 189 -8.83 -6.45 1.10
C SER A 189 -9.57 -7.73 0.70
N GLN A 190 -9.31 -8.24 -0.51
CA GLN A 190 -9.90 -9.46 -1.05
C GLN A 190 -9.03 -10.71 -0.80
N GLN A 191 -7.81 -10.56 -0.24
CA GLN A 191 -6.83 -11.63 -0.04
C GLN A 191 -7.18 -12.69 1.02
N VAL A 192 -8.46 -13.04 1.18
CA VAL A 192 -8.81 -14.38 1.65
C VAL A 192 -8.54 -15.43 0.55
N LEU A 193 -8.32 -15.04 -0.73
CA LEU A 193 -8.35 -15.98 -1.87
C LEU A 193 -7.29 -15.83 -2.98
N SER A 194 -6.31 -14.91 -2.93
CA SER A 194 -5.34 -14.73 -4.04
C SER A 194 -4.04 -15.52 -3.87
N SER A 195 -3.52 -16.10 -4.95
CA SER A 195 -2.28 -16.90 -5.03
C SER A 195 -0.96 -16.12 -4.90
N MET A 196 -1.01 -14.79 -4.74
CA MET A 196 0.19 -14.00 -4.45
C MET A 196 0.47 -14.05 -2.94
N GLY A 197 1.72 -14.30 -2.56
CA GLY A 197 2.14 -14.22 -1.17
C GLY A 197 1.98 -12.81 -0.60
N PRO A 198 2.19 -12.61 0.71
CA PRO A 198 1.98 -11.32 1.33
C PRO A 198 2.91 -10.26 0.74
N LEU A 199 2.34 -9.16 0.23
CA LEU A 199 3.08 -7.96 -0.11
C LEU A 199 3.61 -7.32 1.17
N LYS A 200 4.90 -6.97 1.20
CA LYS A 200 5.52 -6.33 2.38
C LYS A 200 6.02 -4.92 2.14
N VAL A 201 6.38 -4.56 0.91
CA VAL A 201 6.90 -3.24 0.58
C VAL A 201 6.27 -2.71 -0.70
N VAL A 202 5.88 -1.44 -0.66
CA VAL A 202 5.58 -0.64 -1.85
C VAL A 202 6.67 0.42 -1.97
N VAL A 203 7.35 0.43 -3.11
CA VAL A 203 8.34 1.45 -3.47
C VAL A 203 7.73 2.34 -4.56
N LEU A 204 7.86 3.65 -4.42
CA LEU A 204 7.50 4.62 -5.46
C LEU A 204 8.72 5.47 -5.78
N ASP A 205 9.38 5.17 -6.90
CA ASP A 205 10.56 5.89 -7.38
C ASP A 205 10.24 6.60 -8.70
N SER A 206 9.87 7.88 -8.71
CA SER A 206 9.75 8.82 -7.59
C SER A 206 8.40 9.56 -7.58
N VAL A 207 7.99 10.03 -6.41
CA VAL A 207 6.78 10.87 -6.27
C VAL A 207 6.90 12.17 -7.06
N SER A 208 8.09 12.78 -7.09
CA SER A 208 8.31 14.08 -7.74
C SER A 208 8.07 14.03 -9.24
N ALA A 209 8.45 12.96 -9.93
CA ALA A 209 8.30 12.84 -11.39
C ALA A 209 6.84 12.89 -11.87
N VAL A 210 5.89 12.47 -11.04
CA VAL A 210 4.45 12.49 -11.36
C VAL A 210 3.73 13.74 -10.86
N ILE A 211 4.29 14.45 -9.86
CA ILE A 211 3.69 15.67 -9.31
C ILE A 211 4.21 16.93 -10.02
N TYR A 212 5.50 16.98 -10.38
CA TYR A 212 6.13 18.18 -10.92
C TYR A 212 5.43 18.75 -12.17
N PRO A 213 4.93 17.93 -13.13
CA PRO A 213 4.15 18.44 -14.27
C PRO A 213 2.88 19.21 -13.88
N LEU A 214 2.22 18.83 -12.78
CA LEU A 214 0.99 19.48 -12.32
C LEU A 214 1.27 20.84 -11.69
N LEU A 215 2.50 21.05 -11.22
CA LEU A 215 2.95 22.31 -10.62
C LEU A 215 3.58 23.25 -11.65
N GLY A 216 3.43 22.96 -12.96
CA GLY A 216 3.99 23.74 -14.05
C GLY A 216 5.47 23.46 -14.35
N GLY A 217 6.03 22.43 -13.71
CA GLY A 217 7.37 21.94 -14.02
C GLY A 217 7.40 21.13 -15.32
N ARG A 218 8.49 21.22 -16.09
CA ARG A 218 8.70 20.31 -17.24
C ARG A 218 9.24 18.98 -16.71
N GLN A 219 8.67 17.86 -17.17
CA GLN A 219 9.26 16.55 -16.93
C GLN A 219 10.66 16.52 -17.55
N SER A 220 11.67 16.12 -16.78
CA SER A 220 12.89 15.58 -17.38
C SER A 220 12.49 14.24 -17.97
N GLU A 221 12.54 14.10 -19.29
CA GLU A 221 12.16 12.88 -20.01
C GLU A 221 12.82 11.64 -19.37
N GLY A 222 12.05 10.54 -19.31
CA GLY A 222 12.38 9.32 -18.57
C GLY A 222 13.41 8.41 -19.20
#